data_AF-A0A940ZBH1-F1
#
_entry.id   AF-A0A940ZBH1-F1
#
_cell.length_a   1.000
_cell.length_b   1.000
_cell.length_c   1.000
_cell.angle_alpha   90.00
_cell.angle_beta   90.00
_cell.angle_gamma   90.00
#
_symmetry.space_group_name_H-M   'P 1'
#
loop_
_entity.id
_entity.type
_entity.pdbx_description
1 polymer ?
#
loop_
_entity_poly.entity_id
_entity_poly.type
_entity_poly.pdbx_seq_one_letter_code
_entity_poly.pdbx_strand_id
1 'polypeptide(L)' 'MDDLFFLIERRYGEKMPEQLWDREKKAFVNSVWVMRGDEKIQNPNESLMNEEVIRFLFMQAGG' A
#
# COMPACT_ATOMS: atom_id res chain seq x y z
N MET A 1 -15.06 -8.66 0.71
CA MET A 1 -14.20 -8.13 -0.34
C MET A 1 -13.24 -7.26 0.42
N ASP A 2 -12.03 -7.77 0.63
CA ASP A 2 -11.10 -7.19 1.59
C ASP A 2 -10.27 -6.12 0.86
N ASP A 3 -10.23 -4.90 1.38
CA ASP A 3 -9.40 -3.84 0.82
C ASP A 3 -7.92 -4.00 1.24
N LEU A 4 -7.03 -3.30 0.56
CA LEU A 4 -5.59 -3.45 0.78
C LEU A 4 -5.19 -3.08 2.21
N PHE A 5 -5.82 -2.05 2.80
CA PHE A 5 -5.51 -1.61 4.15
C PHE A 5 -5.94 -2.60 5.21
N PHE A 6 -7.12 -3.20 5.06
CA PHE A 6 -7.59 -4.27 5.91
C PHE A 6 -6.62 -5.47 5.91
N LEU A 7 -6.11 -5.85 4.74
CA LEU A 7 -5.12 -6.93 4.63
C LEU A 7 -3.77 -6.57 5.27
N ILE A 8 -3.31 -5.33 5.11
CA ILE A 8 -2.07 -4.83 5.73
C ILE A 8 -2.22 -4.78 7.25
N GLU A 9 -3.31 -4.21 7.75
CA GLU A 9 -3.63 -4.12 9.17
C GLU A 9 -3.68 -5.49 9.82
N ARG A 10 -4.40 -6.44 9.20
CA ARG A 10 -4.52 -7.81 9.71
C ARG A 10 -3.18 -8.54 9.78
N ARG A 11 -2.26 -8.27 8.85
CA ARG A 11 -0.98 -8.97 8.75
C ARG A 11 0.16 -8.33 9.54
N TYR A 12 0.19 -7.00 9.60
CA TYR A 12 1.31 -6.22 10.14
C TYR A 12 0.94 -5.31 11.32
N GLY A 13 -0.35 -5.23 11.66
CA GLY A 13 -0.89 -4.44 12.76
C GLY A 13 -1.55 -3.14 12.32
N GLU A 14 -2.44 -2.63 13.18
CA GLU A 14 -3.33 -1.47 12.96
C GLU A 14 -2.58 -0.18 12.57
N LYS A 15 -1.31 -0.02 12.99
CA LYS A 15 -0.51 1.17 12.69
C LYS A 15 0.21 1.13 11.35
N MET A 16 0.25 -0.02 10.68
CA MET A 16 1.01 -0.17 9.45
C MET A 16 0.38 0.60 8.27
N PRO A 17 -0.95 0.57 8.04
CA PRO A 17 -1.56 1.39 6.99
C PRO A 17 -1.27 2.89 7.15
N GLU A 18 -1.24 3.39 8.38
CA GLU A 18 -0.98 4.81 8.69
C GLU A 18 0.45 5.23 8.35
N GLN A 19 1.41 4.30 8.39
CA GLN A 19 2.80 4.57 8.00
C GLN A 19 2.99 4.57 6.47
N LEU A 20 2.10 3.91 5.75
CA LEU A 20 2.17 3.77 4.29
C LEU A 20 1.34 4.85 3.56
N TRP A 21 0.38 5.48 4.24
CA TRP A 21 -0.59 6.39 3.64
C TRP A 21 -0.55 7.79 4.24
N ASP A 22 -0.33 8.78 3.39
CA ASP A 22 -0.48 10.20 3.71
C ASP A 22 -1.96 10.60 3.53
N ARG A 23 -2.66 10.77 4.66
CA ARG A 23 -4.08 11.16 4.68
C ARG A 23 -4.31 12.57 4.13
N GLU A 24 -3.36 13.48 4.30
CA GLU A 24 -3.48 14.86 3.81
C GLU A 24 -3.34 14.91 2.29
N LYS A 25 -2.37 14.18 1.75
CA LYS A 25 -2.13 14.10 0.30
C LYS A 25 -3.03 13.09 -0.43
N LYS A 26 -3.76 12.25 0.32
CA LYS A 26 -4.55 11.12 -0.21
C LYS A 26 -3.70 10.25 -1.14
N ALA A 27 -2.48 9.93 -0.72
CA ALA A 27 -1.53 9.17 -1.51
C ALA A 27 -0.64 8.30 -0.61
N PHE A 28 -0.02 7.26 -1.18
CA PHE A 28 1.04 6.54 -0.48
C PHE A 28 2.20 7.50 -0.17
N VAL A 29 2.87 7.28 0.96
CA VAL A 29 4.03 8.10 1.33
C VAL A 29 5.09 8.03 0.23
N ASN A 30 5.77 9.15 -0.04
CA ASN A 30 6.69 9.26 -1.18
C ASN A 30 7.79 8.19 -1.21
N SER A 31 8.16 7.63 -0.06
CA SER A 31 9.14 6.56 0.09
C SER A 31 8.60 5.16 -0.19
N VAL A 32 7.31 5.00 -0.52
CA VAL A 32 6.68 3.69 -0.73
C VAL A 32 6.00 3.66 -2.10
N TRP A 33 6.34 2.65 -2.89
CA TRP A 33 5.56 2.26 -4.06
C TRP A 33 4.83 0.96 -3.79
N VAL A 34 3.54 0.96 -4.07
CA VAL A 34 2.70 -0.23 -3.98
C VAL A 34 2.38 -0.68 -5.40
N MET A 35 2.76 -1.93 -5.72
CA MET A 35 2.68 -2.48 -7.06
C MET A 35 1.79 -3.72 -7.08
N ARG A 36 0.90 -3.80 -8.08
CA ARG A 36 0.11 -4.97 -8.46
C ARG A 36 0.66 -5.48 -9.79
N GLY A 37 1.44 -6.55 -9.75
CA GLY A 37 2.25 -6.92 -10.92
C GLY A 37 3.19 -5.78 -11.33
N ASP A 38 3.01 -5.26 -12.53
CA ASP A 38 3.78 -4.14 -13.09
C ASP A 38 3.06 -2.78 -12.97
N GLU A 39 1.83 -2.76 -12.42
CA GLU A 39 1.04 -1.55 -12.27
C GLU A 39 1.17 -0.96 -10.87
N LYS A 40 1.26 0.37 -10.78
CA LYS A 40 1.30 1.08 -9.50
C LYS A 40 -0.11 1.30 -8.97
N ILE A 41 -0.37 0.81 -7.75
CA ILE A 41 -1.59 1.08 -7.01
C ILE A 41 -1.54 2.52 -6.51
N GLN A 42 -2.55 3.31 -6.90
CA GLN A 42 -2.69 4.69 -6.43
C GLN A 42 -3.80 4.82 -5.38
N ASN A 43 -4.81 3.95 -5.44
CA ASN A 43 -5.93 3.95 -4.51
C ASN A 43 -5.91 2.67 -3.66
N PRO A 44 -5.69 2.76 -2.35
CA PRO A 44 -5.66 1.59 -1.46
C PRO A 44 -7.03 0.95 -1.24
N ASN A 45 -8.11 1.66 -1.55
CA ASN A 45 -9.48 1.16 -1.45
C ASN A 45 -9.95 0.47 -2.73
N GLU A 46 -9.09 0.38 -3.75
CA GLU A 46 -9.43 -0.39 -4.94
C GLU A 46 -9.59 -1.87 -4.59
N SER A 47 -10.54 -2.54 -5.24
CA SER A 47 -10.76 -3.96 -4.99
C SER A 47 -9.54 -4.76 -5.43
N LEU A 48 -9.11 -5.65 -4.53
CA LEU A 48 -8.11 -6.67 -4.82
C LEU A 48 -8.82 -7.93 -5.30
N MET A 49 -8.26 -8.56 -6.33
CA MET A 49 -8.69 -9.88 -6.77
C MET A 49 -7.98 -10.95 -5.94
N ASN A 50 -8.62 -12.11 -5.81
CA ASN A 50 -7.98 -13.26 -5.17
C ASN A 50 -6.69 -13.63 -5.93
N GLU A 51 -5.67 -14.02 -5.17
CA GLU A 51 -4.34 -14.43 -5.68
C GLU A 51 -3.47 -13.30 -6.25
N GLU A 52 -3.90 -12.02 -6.16
CA GLU A 52 -3.04 -10.90 -6.51
C GLU A 52 -1.84 -10.77 -5.56
N VAL A 53 -0.65 -10.65 -6.15
CA VAL A 53 0.58 -10.40 -5.41
C VAL A 53 0.85 -8.90 -5.37
N ILE A 54 0.71 -8.32 -4.18
CA ILE A 54 0.99 -6.90 -3.92
C ILE A 54 2.40 -6.75 -3.37
N ARG A 55 3.22 -5.93 -4.04
CA ARG A 55 4.61 -5.66 -3.65
C ARG A 55 4.72 -4.23 -3.10
N PHE A 56 5.38 -4.11 -1.95
CA PHE A 56 5.73 -2.83 -1.35
C PHE A 56 7.21 -2.58 -1.55
N LEU A 57 7.55 -1.54 -2.31
CA LEU A 57 8.91 -1.13 -2.58
C LEU A 57 9.21 0.13 -1.78
N PHE A 58 10.13 0.02 -0.83
CA PHE A 58 10.63 1.17 -0.08
C PHE A 58 11.76 1.83 -0.87
N MET A 59 11.50 3.03 -1.38
CA MET A 59 12.53 3.86 -1.98
C MET A 59 13.35 4.50 -0.87
N GLN A 60 14.61 4.09 -0.74
CA GLN A 60 15.56 4.89 0.02
C GLN A 60 15.79 6.20 -0.75
N ALA A 61 15.52 7.34 -0.10
CA ALA A 61 16.02 8.61 -0.60
C ALA A 61 17.56 8.52 -0.57
N GLY A 62 18.18 8.42 -1.74
CA GLY A 62 19.63 8.40 -1.86
C GLY A 62 20.23 9.65 -1.22
N GLY A 63 21.23 9.47 -0.37
CA GLY A 63 22.04 10.54 0.19
C GLY A 63 23.01 11.13 -0.83
#